data_AF-A0A3L6M098-F1
#
_entry.id   AF-A0A3L6M098-F1
#
_cell.length_a   1.000
_cell.length_b   1.000
_cell.length_c   1.000
_cell.angle_alpha   90.00
_cell.angle_beta   90.00
_cell.angle_gamma   90.00
#
_symmetry.space_group_name_H-M   'P 1'
#
loop_
_entity.id
_entity.type
_entity.pdbx_description
1 polymer ?
#
loop_
_entity_poly.entity_id
_entity_poly.type
_entity_poly.pdbx_seq_one_letter_code
_entity_poly.pdbx_strand_id
1 'polypeptide(L)' 'MNRIVESLVAGIGIFVGSLLWDVAFGDGIQDDDIAEALFIALLAALIQYGLGRRQRQRWR' A
#
# COMPACT_ATOMS: atom_id res chain seq x y z
N MET A 1 -12.24 -11.24 8.09
CA MET A 1 -11.03 -10.46 8.43
C MET A 1 -11.45 -9.01 8.66
N ASN A 2 -10.82 -8.29 9.59
CA ASN A 2 -11.20 -6.89 9.85
C ASN A 2 -10.71 -6.01 8.69
N ARG A 3 -11.52 -5.09 8.14
CA ARG A 3 -11.14 -4.32 6.92
C ARG A 3 -9.88 -3.47 7.10
N ILE A 4 -9.62 -3.03 8.32
CA ILE A 4 -8.37 -2.34 8.69
C ILE A 4 -7.17 -3.27 8.45
N VAL A 5 -7.31 -4.55 8.77
CA VAL A 5 -6.27 -5.57 8.52
C VAL A 5 -6.10 -5.80 7.03
N GLU A 6 -7.17 -5.82 6.22
CA GLU A 6 -7.06 -5.94 4.76
C GLU A 6 -6.34 -4.73 4.13
N SER A 7 -6.65 -3.52 4.58
CA SER A 7 -5.95 -2.29 4.16
C SER A 7 -4.49 -2.28 4.58
N LEU A 8 -4.17 -2.76 5.80
CA LEU A 8 -2.80 -2.87 6.29
C LEU A 8 -2.00 -3.90 5.49
N VAL A 9 -2.58 -5.08 5.22
CA VAL A 9 -1.92 -6.12 4.40
C VAL A 9 -1.65 -5.61 2.99
N ALA A 10 -2.59 -4.88 2.39
CA ALA A 10 -2.38 -4.25 1.09
C ALA A 10 -1.25 -3.21 1.13
N GLY A 11 -1.23 -2.34 2.15
CA GLY A 11 -0.16 -1.36 2.33
C GLY A 11 1.21 -1.99 2.52
N ILE A 12 1.33 -2.98 3.40
CA ILE A 12 2.58 -3.72 3.65
C ILE A 12 3.05 -4.43 2.38
N GLY A 13 2.15 -5.06 1.63
CA GLY A 13 2.50 -5.74 0.39
C GLY A 13 3.06 -4.80 -0.67
N ILE A 14 2.47 -3.60 -0.80
CA ILE A 14 2.92 -2.59 -1.74
C ILE A 14 4.27 -2.00 -1.31
N PHE A 15 4.43 -1.71 -0.02
CA PHE A 15 5.70 -1.22 0.54
C PHE A 15 6.84 -2.20 0.29
N VAL A 16 6.66 -3.47 0.67
CA VAL A 16 7.67 -4.52 0.47
C VAL A 16 7.92 -4.76 -1.02
N GLY A 17 6.88 -4.76 -1.84
CA GLY A 17 7.00 -4.95 -3.28
C GLY A 17 7.81 -3.84 -3.96
N SER A 18 7.61 -2.59 -3.56
CA SER A 18 8.38 -1.44 -4.05
C SER A 18 9.85 -1.56 -3.64
N LEU A 19 10.14 -1.82 -2.36
CA LEU A 19 11.53 -1.98 -1.91
C LEU A 19 12.25 -3.16 -2.58
N LEU A 20 11.54 -4.28 -2.81
CA LEU A 20 12.12 -5.43 -3.51
C LEU A 20 12.42 -5.12 -4.98
N TRP A 21 11.63 -4.24 -5.62
CA TRP A 21 11.88 -3.80 -6.98
C TRP A 21 13.19 -3.02 -7.07
N ASP A 22 13.40 -2.08 -6.14
CA ASP A 22 14.60 -1.25 -6.10
C ASP A 22 15.85 -2.05 -5.72
N VAL A 23 15.71 -3.07 -4.88
CA VAL A 23 16.79 -4.04 -4.60
C VAL A 23 17.12 -4.92 -5.81
N ALA A 24 16.11 -5.36 -6.55
CA ALA A 24 16.30 -6.30 -7.65
C ALA A 24 16.82 -5.64 -8.93
N PHE A 25 16.47 -4.38 -9.18
CA PHE A 25 16.74 -3.68 -10.44
C PHE A 25 17.38 -2.29 -10.28
N GLY A 26 17.51 -1.79 -9.06
CA GLY A 26 18.12 -0.50 -8.73
C GLY A 26 19.44 -0.64 -7.96
N ASP A 27 19.88 0.48 -7.36
CA ASP A 27 21.16 0.60 -6.64
C ASP A 27 21.09 0.09 -5.18
N GLY A 28 20.06 -0.68 -4.82
CA GLY A 28 19.77 -1.12 -3.45
C GLY A 28 18.68 -0.29 -2.77
N ILE A 29 18.53 -0.43 -1.44
CA ILE A 29 17.56 0.36 -0.68
C ILE A 29 18.19 1.70 -0.31
N GLN A 30 17.68 2.80 -0.86
CA GLN A 30 18.05 4.15 -0.45
C GLN A 30 16.97 4.77 0.45
N ASP A 31 17.36 5.78 1.23
CA ASP A 31 16.44 6.46 2.15
C ASP A 31 15.26 7.13 1.40
N ASP A 32 15.52 7.63 0.19
CA ASP A 32 14.50 8.23 -0.67
C ASP A 32 13.48 7.18 -1.17
N ASP A 33 13.92 5.96 -1.49
CA ASP A 33 13.06 4.85 -1.92
C ASP A 33 12.14 4.41 -0.77
N ILE A 34 12.63 4.42 0.47
CA ILE A 34 11.82 4.11 1.66
C ILE A 34 10.70 5.14 1.82
N ALA A 35 11.02 6.43 1.66
CA ALA A 35 10.03 7.50 1.76
C ALA A 35 8.97 7.40 0.65
N GLU A 36 9.40 7.11 -0.59
CA GLU A 36 8.50 6.90 -1.73
C GLU A 36 7.61 5.67 -1.52
N ALA A 37 8.20 4.52 -1.20
CA ALA A 37 7.49 3.27 -0.93
C ALA A 37 6.42 3.45 0.16
N LEU A 38 6.78 4.16 1.23
CA LEU A 38 5.89 4.40 2.36
C LEU A 38 4.73 5.32 1.97
N PHE A 39 4.99 6.35 1.15
CA PHE A 39 3.96 7.23 0.61
C PHE A 39 2.97 6.48 -0.29
N ILE A 40 3.48 5.64 -1.21
CA ILE A 40 2.66 4.82 -2.11
C ILE A 40 1.81 3.83 -1.31
N ALA A 41 2.40 3.14 -0.32
CA ALA A 41 1.69 2.20 0.54
C ALA A 41 0.55 2.87 1.32
N LEU A 42 0.79 4.07 1.83
CA LEU A 42 -0.21 4.84 2.60
C LEU A 42 -1.35 5.31 1.69
N LEU A 43 -1.03 5.80 0.49
CA LEU A 43 -2.01 6.14 -0.56
C LEU A 43 -2.89 4.93 -0.92
N ALA A 44 -2.27 3.78 -1.17
CA ALA A 44 -3.00 2.56 -1.53
C ALA A 44 -3.93 2.09 -0.41
N ALA A 45 -3.47 2.12 0.85
CA ALA A 45 -4.30 1.79 2.00
C ALA A 45 -5.52 2.72 2.13
N LEU A 46 -5.32 4.02 1.85
CA LEU A 46 -6.37 5.04 1.89
C LEU A 46 -7.40 4.86 0.76
N ILE A 47 -6.93 4.52 -0.45
CA ILE A 47 -7.78 4.16 -1.59
C ILE A 47 -8.59 2.90 -1.28
N GLN A 48 -7.95 1.85 -0.78
CA GLN A 48 -8.58 0.59 -0.37
C GLN A 48 -9.70 0.84 0.66
N TYR A 49 -9.41 1.68 1.66
CA TYR A 49 -10.38 2.06 2.68
C TYR A 49 -11.56 2.84 2.10
N GLY A 50 -11.29 3.82 1.23
CA GLY A 50 -12.31 4.62 0.55
C GLY A 50 -13.23 3.79 -0.36
N LEU A 51 -12.66 2.89 -1.16
CA LEU A 51 -13.40 1.96 -2.01
C LEU A 51 -14.26 1.00 -1.17
N GLY A 52 -13.70 0.46 -0.08
CA GLY A 52 -14.45 -0.38 0.85
C GLY A 52 -15.65 0.35 1.46
N ARG A 53 -15.54 1.66 1.71
CA ARG A 53 -16.65 2.48 2.23
C ARG A 53 -17.70 2.76 1.16
N ARG A 54 -17.31 3.09 -0.08
CA ARG A 54 -18.24 3.35 -1.20
C ARG A 54 -18.97 2.12 -1.71
N GLN A 55 -18.36 0.95 -1.73
CA GLN A 55 -19.05 -0.28 -2.12
C GLN A 55 -20.28 -0.54 -1.25
N ARG A 56 -20.27 -0.24 0.05
CA ARG A 56 -21.47 -0.39 0.91
C ARG A 56 -22.62 0.55 0.55
N GLN A 57 -22.36 1.73 0.00
CA GLN A 57 -23.41 2.67 -0.40
C GLN A 57 -24.09 2.27 -1.71
N ARG A 58 -23.42 1.48 -2.55
CA ARG A 58 -23.99 0.97 -3.81
C ARG A 58 -24.88 -0.27 -3.64
N TRP A 59 -24.76 -0.97 -2.51
CA TRP A 59 -25.50 -2.20 -2.21
C TRP A 59 -26.54 -2.02 -1.08
N ARG A 60 -26.88 -0.76 -0.74
CA ARG A 60 -28.03 -0.38 0.10
C ARG A 60 -29.03 0.36 -0.76
#